data_AF-A0A957MD73-F1
#
_entry.id   AF-A0A957MD73-F1
#
_cell.length_a   1.000
_cell.length_b   1.000
_cell.length_c   1.000
_cell.angle_alpha   90.00
_cell.angle_beta   90.00
_cell.angle_gamma   90.00
#
_symmetry.space_group_name_H-M   'P 1'
#
loop_
_entity.id
_entity.type
_entity.pdbx_description
1 polymer ?
#
loop_
_entity_poly.entity_id
_entity_poly.type
_entity_poly.pdbx_seq_one_letter_code
_entity_poly.pdbx_strand_id
1 'polypeptide(L)'
;MMDSSLFLRGLILGFAIAAPVGPIGLLCIQRTLNNGRVTGLVSGLGAATADAIYGAIAAFGLSLLTAFLVQQQMWLGLAGGLFLCYLGVRTVLAPPAQSAATVEGHGLL
;
A
#
# COMPACT_ATOMS: atom_id res chain seq x y z
N MET A 1 28.64 -16.72 3.09
CA MET A 1 27.66 -17.57 2.38
C MET A 1 26.37 -16.76 2.35
N MET A 2 25.86 -16.39 1.18
CA MET A 2 24.55 -15.73 1.11
C MET A 2 23.51 -16.78 1.50
N ASP A 3 22.87 -16.61 2.64
CA ASP A 3 21.86 -17.53 3.14
C ASP A 3 20.70 -17.57 2.13
N SER A 4 20.59 -18.63 1.32
CA SER A 4 19.48 -18.81 0.35
C SER A 4 18.10 -18.68 1.01
N SER A 5 18.04 -18.94 2.32
CA SER A 5 16.89 -18.67 3.19
C SER A 5 16.44 -17.20 3.18
N LEU A 6 17.38 -16.24 3.23
CA LEU A 6 17.04 -14.80 3.21
C LEU A 6 16.47 -14.38 1.86
N PHE A 7 17.05 -14.87 0.76
CA PHE A 7 16.53 -14.61 -0.59
C PHE A 7 15.12 -15.16 -0.77
N LEU A 8 14.89 -16.41 -0.34
CA LEU A 8 13.57 -17.05 -0.46
C LEU A 8 12.52 -16.38 0.43
N ARG A 9 12.87 -16.00 1.66
CA ARG A 9 11.97 -15.23 2.55
C ARG A 9 11.62 -13.87 1.96
N GLY A 10 12.60 -13.17 1.39
CA GLY A 10 12.38 -11.89 0.71
C GLY A 10 11.44 -12.02 -0.48
N LEU A 11 11.63 -13.06 -1.31
CA LEU A 11 10.77 -13.36 -2.45
C LEU A 11 9.32 -13.62 -2.02
N ILE A 12 9.11 -14.48 -1.02
CA ILE A 12 7.78 -14.81 -0.49
C ILE A 12 7.09 -13.56 0.09
N LEU A 13 7.82 -12.77 0.88
CA LEU A 13 7.27 -11.56 1.50
C LEU A 13 6.89 -10.52 0.44
N GLY A 14 7.75 -10.28 -0.55
CA GLY A 14 7.47 -9.37 -1.66
C GLY A 14 6.25 -9.82 -2.46
N PHE A 15 6.15 -11.12 -2.74
CA PHE A 15 4.99 -11.68 -3.44
C PHE A 15 3.70 -11.52 -2.61
N ALA A 16 3.74 -11.79 -1.31
CA ALA A 16 2.58 -11.65 -0.42
C ALA A 16 2.08 -10.20 -0.32
N ILE A 17 2.99 -9.22 -0.34
CA ILE A 17 2.63 -7.79 -0.34
C ILE A 17 2.04 -7.36 -1.69
N ALA A 18 2.53 -7.91 -2.81
CA ALA A 18 2.06 -7.56 -4.15
C ALA A 18 0.77 -8.27 -4.58
N ALA A 19 0.48 -9.45 -4.03
CA ALA A 19 -0.67 -10.27 -4.38
C ALA A 19 -2.05 -9.59 -4.17
N PRO A 20 -2.31 -8.89 -3.04
CA PRO A 20 -3.59 -8.22 -2.84
C PRO A 20 -3.68 -6.92 -3.65
N VAL A 21 -4.75 -6.78 -4.44
CA VAL A 21 -5.06 -5.52 -5.13
C VAL A 21 -5.64 -4.54 -4.11
N GLY A 22 -4.79 -3.65 -3.60
CA GLY A 22 -5.20 -2.62 -2.65
C GLY A 22 -6.04 -1.50 -3.27
N PRO A 23 -6.55 -0.55 -2.46
CA PRO A 23 -7.34 0.59 -2.93
C PRO A 23 -6.63 1.43 -3.99
N ILE A 24 -5.31 1.58 -3.87
CA ILE A 24 -4.48 2.31 -4.84
C ILE A 24 -4.46 1.59 -6.20
N GLY A 25 -4.36 0.25 -6.18
CA GLY A 25 -4.42 -0.58 -7.38
C GLY A 25 -5.78 -0.46 -8.08
N LEU A 26 -6.87 -0.55 -7.31
CA LEU A 26 -8.22 -0.35 -7.82
C LEU A 26 -8.42 1.06 -8.42
N LEU A 27 -7.91 2.10 -7.75
CA LEU A 27 -7.96 3.47 -8.27
C LEU A 27 -7.17 3.62 -9.59
N CYS A 28 -6.00 2.98 -9.70
CA CYS A 28 -5.20 3.00 -10.92
C CYS A 28 -5.94 2.30 -12.07
N ILE A 29 -6.59 1.16 -11.80
CA ILE A 29 -7.44 0.45 -12.75
C ILE A 29 -8.62 1.33 -13.16
N GLN A 30 -9.36 1.91 -12.21
CA GLN A 30 -10.50 2.80 -12.51
C GLN A 30 -10.10 4.00 -13.37
N ARG A 31 -8.98 4.66 -13.05
CA ARG A 31 -8.48 5.79 -13.86
C ARG A 31 -8.04 5.35 -15.26
N THR A 32 -7.46 4.16 -15.39
CA THR A 32 -7.08 3.60 -16.68
C THR A 32 -8.31 3.32 -17.55
N LEU A 33 -9.36 2.75 -16.95
CA LEU A 33 -10.60 2.42 -17.65
C LEU A 33 -11.41 3.67 -18.01
N ASN A 34 -11.48 4.67 -17.13
CA ASN A 34 -12.31 5.87 -17.34
C ASN A 34 -11.61 6.94 -18.18
N ASN A 35 -10.30 7.15 -17.98
CA ASN A 35 -9.56 8.26 -18.59
C ASN A 35 -8.49 7.78 -19.60
N GLY A 36 -8.40 6.48 -19.85
CA GLY A 36 -7.47 5.88 -20.80
C GLY A 36 -6.09 5.53 -20.22
N ARG A 37 -5.28 4.87 -21.06
CA ARG A 37 -4.00 4.22 -20.67
C ARG A 37 -2.95 5.20 -20.15
N VAL A 38 -2.93 6.43 -20.66
CA VAL A 38 -1.92 7.43 -20.28
C VAL A 38 -2.14 7.92 -18.84
N THR A 39 -3.39 8.21 -18.46
CA THR A 39 -3.72 8.64 -17.10
C THR A 39 -3.45 7.53 -16.09
N GLY A 40 -3.75 6.28 -16.46
CA GLY A 40 -3.36 5.10 -15.70
C GLY A 40 -1.85 5.04 -15.45
N LEU A 41 -1.04 5.11 -16.51
CA LEU A 41 0.42 5.03 -16.43
C LEU A 41 1.02 6.14 -15.56
N VAL A 42 0.56 7.39 -15.72
CA VAL A 42 1.03 8.52 -14.91
C VAL A 42 0.69 8.32 -13.43
N SER A 43 -0.53 7.84 -13.13
CA SER A 43 -0.93 7.58 -11.74
C SER A 43 -0.16 6.42 -11.11
N GLY A 44 0.13 5.37 -11.88
CA GLY A 44 0.96 4.24 -11.44
C GLY A 44 2.41 4.64 -11.21
N LEU A 45 3.01 5.42 -12.12
CA LEU A 45 4.35 5.98 -11.94
C LEU A 45 4.44 6.87 -10.71
N GLY A 46 3.42 7.70 -10.46
CA GLY A 46 3.35 8.52 -9.25
C GLY A 46 3.34 7.67 -7.97
N ALA A 47 2.52 6.62 -7.92
CA ALA A 47 2.49 5.70 -6.79
C ALA A 47 3.84 4.99 -6.58
N ALA A 48 4.42 4.42 -7.64
CA ALA A 48 5.73 3.75 -7.58
C ALA A 48 6.85 4.70 -7.16
N THR A 49 6.80 5.96 -7.59
CA THR A 49 7.78 6.98 -7.18
C THR A 49 7.65 7.31 -5.70
N ALA A 50 6.42 7.43 -5.19
CA ALA A 50 6.19 7.64 -3.77
C ALA A 50 6.71 6.46 -2.93
N ASP A 51 6.43 5.23 -3.35
CA ASP A 51 6.93 4.02 -2.69
C ASP A 51 8.47 3.93 -2.72
N ALA A 52 9.09 4.30 -3.84
CA ALA A 52 10.55 4.32 -3.98
C ALA A 52 11.19 5.37 -3.05
N ILE A 53 10.61 6.57 -2.97
CA ILE A 53 11.09 7.63 -2.06
C ILE A 53 10.93 7.17 -0.60
N TYR A 54 9.77 6.61 -0.24
CA TYR A 54 9.53 6.12 1.11
C TYR A 54 10.50 4.99 1.48
N GLY A 55 10.70 4.03 0.57
CA GLY A 55 11.68 2.95 0.71
C GLY A 55 13.12 3.45 0.83
N ALA A 56 13.49 4.48 0.07
CA ALA A 56 14.81 5.11 0.17
C ALA A 56 15.00 5.79 1.54
N ILE A 57 14.01 6.57 2.01
CA ILE A 57 14.05 7.20 3.33
C ILE A 57 14.18 6.12 4.42
N ALA A 58 13.42 5.03 4.32
CA ALA A 58 13.54 3.92 5.25
C ALA A 58 14.94 3.28 5.18
N ALA A 59 15.44 2.93 3.99
CA ALA A 59 16.73 2.26 3.85
C ALA A 59 17.91 3.10 4.35
N PHE A 60 17.95 4.40 4.04
CA PHE A 60 19.03 5.29 4.47
C PHE A 60 18.85 5.81 5.90
N GLY A 61 17.61 6.02 6.36
CA GLY A 61 17.31 6.61 7.66
C GLY A 61 17.15 5.61 8.81
N LEU A 62 16.88 4.33 8.51
CA LEU A 62 16.55 3.35 9.55
C LEU A 62 17.69 3.16 10.54
N SER A 63 18.95 3.07 10.09
CA SER A 63 20.11 2.88 10.97
C SER A 63 20.24 3.95 12.07
N LEU A 64 19.83 5.20 11.80
CA LEU A 64 19.85 6.29 12.77
C LEU A 64 18.69 6.19 13.78
N LEU A 65 17.56 5.65 13.33
CA LEU A 65 16.31 5.59 14.08
C LEU A 65 16.12 4.27 14.85
N THR A 66 16.82 3.19 14.49
CA THR A 66 16.64 1.84 15.06
C THR A 66 16.74 1.85 16.60
N ALA A 67 17.70 2.58 17.17
CA ALA A 67 17.86 2.64 18.63
C ALA A 67 16.61 3.20 19.35
N PHE A 68 16.02 4.26 18.80
CA PHE A 68 14.77 4.83 19.32
C PHE A 68 13.57 3.92 19.05
N LEU A 69 13.48 3.31 17.86
CA LEU A 69 12.39 2.39 17.53
C LEU A 69 12.38 1.16 18.44
N VAL A 70 13.54 0.57 18.74
CA VAL A 70 13.64 -0.62 19.61
C VAL A 70 13.21 -0.28 21.04
N GLN A 71 13.64 0.89 21.56
CA GLN A 71 13.25 1.33 22.90
C GLN A 71 11.73 1.54 23.03
N GLN A 72 11.08 2.05 21.98
CA GLN A 72 9.64 2.32 21.97
C GLN A 72 8.83 1.25 21.21
N GLN A 73 9.43 0.12 20.87
CA GLN A 73 8.82 -0.90 20.01
C GLN A 73 7.48 -1.41 20.57
N MET A 74 7.42 -1.59 21.89
CA MET A 74 6.19 -2.04 22.55
C MET A 74 5.06 -1.02 22.42
N TRP A 75 5.36 0.28 22.65
CA TRP A 75 4.38 1.36 22.53
C TRP A 75 3.94 1.58 21.08
N LEU A 76 4.88 1.59 20.14
CA LEU A 76 4.60 1.71 18.71
C LEU A 76 3.78 0.53 18.19
N GLY A 77 4.12 -0.69 18.61
CA GLY A 77 3.40 -1.91 18.25
C GLY A 77 1.99 -1.95 18.82
N LEU A 78 1.81 -1.56 20.09
CA LEU A 78 0.48 -1.45 20.71
C LEU A 78 -0.36 -0.37 20.02
N ALA A 79 0.19 0.82 19.80
CA ALA A 79 -0.52 1.91 19.14
C ALA A 79 -0.90 1.54 17.70
N GLY A 80 0.04 0.98 16.92
CA GLY A 80 -0.20 0.54 15.55
C GLY A 80 -1.19 -0.62 15.46
N GLY A 81 -1.07 -1.62 16.35
CA GLY A 81 -1.99 -2.75 16.42
C GLY A 81 -3.40 -2.31 16.82
N LEU A 82 -3.53 -1.46 17.84
CA LEU A 82 -4.82 -0.90 18.25
C LEU A 82 -5.45 -0.07 17.12
N PHE A 83 -4.65 0.72 16.41
CA PHE A 83 -5.11 1.50 15.26
C PHE A 83 -5.61 0.59 14.12
N LEU A 84 -4.89 -0.50 13.80
CA LEU A 84 -5.33 -1.48 12.80
C LEU A 84 -6.59 -2.23 13.24
N CYS A 85 -6.70 -2.63 14.51
CA CYS A 85 -7.92 -3.22 15.04
C CYS A 85 -9.10 -2.25 14.96
N TYR A 86 -8.89 -0.97 15.29
CA TYR A 86 -9.89 0.07 15.15
C TYR A 86 -10.35 0.22 13.68
N LEU A 87 -9.41 0.30 12.73
CA LEU A 87 -9.76 0.36 11.31
C LEU A 87 -10.50 -0.90 10.86
N GLY A 88 -10.05 -2.09 11.25
CA GLY A 88 -10.71 -3.35 10.90
C GLY A 88 -12.15 -3.42 11.42
N VAL A 89 -12.37 -3.08 12.70
CA VAL A 89 -13.71 -3.01 13.29
C VAL A 89 -14.57 -1.97 12.58
N ARG A 90 -14.02 -0.80 12.28
CA ARG A 90 -14.74 0.23 11.52
C ARG A 90 -15.06 -0.19 10.09
N THR A 91 -14.20 -0.94 9.42
CA THR A 91 -14.48 -1.46 8.08
C THR A 91 -15.57 -2.52 8.08
N VAL A 92 -15.62 -3.38 9.10
CA VAL A 92 -16.69 -4.40 9.26
C VAL A 92 -18.03 -3.76 9.63
N LEU A 93 -18.02 -2.71 10.47
CA LEU A 93 -19.22 -1.99 10.90
C LEU A 93 -19.67 -0.89 9.93
N ALA A 94 -18.81 -0.47 9.00
CA ALA A 94 -19.17 0.51 8.00
C ALA A 94 -20.26 -0.08 7.08
N PRO A 95 -21.33 0.69 6.79
CA PRO A 95 -22.27 0.28 5.74
C PRO A 95 -21.47 0.01 4.46
N PRO A 96 -21.79 -1.06 3.70
CA PRO A 96 -21.11 -1.32 2.43
C PRO A 96 -21.17 -0.03 1.62
N ALA A 97 -20.00 0.46 1.21
CA ALA A 97 -19.91 1.67 0.41
C ALA A 97 -20.68 1.43 -0.89
N GLN A 98 -21.94 1.83 -0.91
CA GLN A 98 -22.85 1.76 -2.05
C GLN A 98 -22.48 2.77 -3.15
N SER A 99 -21.27 3.33 -3.09
CA SER A 99 -20.71 4.20 -4.11
C SER A 99 -19.42 3.56 -4.64
N ALA A 100 -19.58 2.36 -5.21
CA ALA A 100 -18.77 2.04 -6.38
C ALA A 100 -19.15 3.11 -7.40
N ALA A 101 -18.22 4.04 -7.63
CA ALA A 101 -18.33 5.17 -8.53
C ALA A 101 -19.37 4.92 -9.63
N THR A 102 -20.46 5.69 -9.62
CA THR A 102 -21.29 5.88 -10.80
C THR A 102 -20.34 6.31 -11.91
N VAL A 103 -19.98 5.36 -12.77
CA VAL A 103 -19.37 5.66 -14.06
C VAL A 103 -20.48 6.35 -14.82
N GLU A 104 -20.50 7.69 -14.78
CA GLU A 104 -21.20 8.45 -15.80
C GLU A 104 -20.57 8.04 -17.13
N GLY A 105 -21.24 7.11 -17.81
CA GLY A 105 -21.02 6.85 -19.21
C GLY A 105 -21.35 8.13 -19.96
N HIS A 106 -20.34 8.95 -20.20
CA HIS A 106 -20.39 9.86 -21.34
C HIS A 106 -20.33 8.98 -22.58
N GLY A 107 -21.52 8.64 -23.08
CA GLY A 107 -21.70 8.15 -24.42
C GLY A 107 -21.05 9.12 -25.39
N LEU A 108 -20.16 8.59 -26.22
CA LEU A 108 -19.71 9.22 -27.45
C LEU A 108 -19.85 8.17 -28.55
N LEU A 109 -21.11 7.93 -28.90
CA LEU A 109 -21.50 7.98 -30.31
C LEU A 109 -21.70 9.46 -30.66
#